data_AF-A0A9D7RDJ6-F1
#
_entry.id   AF-A0A9D7RDJ6-F1
#
_cell.length_a   1.000
_cell.length_b   1.000
_cell.length_c   1.000
_cell.angle_alpha   90.00
_cell.angle_beta   90.00
_cell.angle_gamma   90.00
#
_symmetry.space_group_name_H-M   'P 1'
#
loop_
_entity.id
_entity.type
_entity.pdbx_description
1 polymer ?
#
loop_
_entity_poly.entity_id
_entity_poly.type
_entity_poly.pdbx_seq_one_letter_code
_entity_poly.pdbx_strand_id
1 'polypeptide(L)'
;MEFSIQSLSPIQWGVLILAALFIGLAKGGISNLGMSTVPLAAWYFGGKFSTGIILPMLIVADLTAVLYYRKNVEWRYYLKLLPWTVVGIVFGTWLGEVVSDELFKRIMGVIFAGSVGFMLYRDYRGITTIPHQWWFAAIMGILAGVTTMFGNLAGAATTVFFLAMQLPKQSYLGTAAWFFFSVNLIKTPFQIFFWGTISWDTLKINFLLVPILLFGVAMGIWLVQRFSDRIFRKMTIWLCLVAMVLLFL
;
A
#
# COMPACT_ATOMS: atom_id res chain seq x y z
N MET A 1 -7.24 -19.85 -15.18
CA MET A 1 -7.74 -20.69 -14.07
C MET A 1 -8.81 -19.86 -13.39
N GLU A 2 -10.09 -20.18 -13.55
CA GLU A 2 -11.17 -19.40 -12.93
C GLU A 2 -11.10 -19.59 -11.41
N PHE A 3 -10.75 -18.53 -10.71
CA PHE A 3 -10.68 -18.53 -9.25
C PHE A 3 -12.10 -18.59 -8.68
N SER A 4 -12.47 -19.74 -8.11
CA SER A 4 -13.77 -19.97 -7.50
C SER A 4 -13.66 -19.96 -5.98
N ILE A 5 -14.60 -19.29 -5.31
CA ILE A 5 -14.70 -19.25 -3.85
C ILE A 5 -14.74 -20.65 -3.21
N GLN A 6 -15.27 -21.63 -3.93
CA GLN A 6 -15.40 -23.02 -3.48
C GLN A 6 -14.09 -23.81 -3.56
N SER A 7 -13.09 -23.30 -4.30
CA SER A 7 -11.80 -23.96 -4.48
C SER A 7 -10.74 -23.55 -3.45
N LEU A 8 -11.07 -22.61 -2.55
CA LEU A 8 -10.14 -22.10 -1.55
C LEU A 8 -9.90 -23.10 -0.42
N SER A 9 -8.63 -23.42 -0.18
CA SER A 9 -8.23 -24.23 0.96
C SER A 9 -8.40 -23.47 2.29
N PRO A 10 -8.52 -24.17 3.44
CA PRO A 10 -8.58 -23.52 4.75
C PRO A 10 -7.39 -22.58 5.03
N ILE A 11 -6.20 -22.92 4.52
CA ILE A 11 -4.99 -22.10 4.66
C ILE A 11 -5.12 -20.81 3.85
N GLN A 12 -5.62 -20.89 2.61
CA GLN A 12 -5.84 -19.72 1.77
C GLN A 12 -6.89 -18.77 2.38
N TRP A 13 -7.95 -19.31 2.98
CA TRP A 13 -8.90 -18.51 3.77
C TRP A 13 -8.24 -17.84 4.97
N GLY A 14 -7.40 -18.57 5.71
CA GLY A 14 -6.63 -18.01 6.82
C GLY A 14 -5.73 -16.84 6.39
N VAL A 15 -5.05 -16.97 5.23
CA VAL A 15 -4.21 -15.91 4.66
C VAL A 15 -5.04 -14.68 4.29
N LEU A 16 -6.22 -14.87 3.68
CA LEU A 16 -7.10 -13.75 3.31
C LEU A 16 -7.70 -13.04 4.53
N ILE A 17 -8.07 -13.78 5.58
CA ILE A 17 -8.53 -13.23 6.85
C ILE A 17 -7.43 -12.40 7.52
N LEU A 18 -6.20 -12.94 7.57
CA LEU A 18 -5.05 -12.21 8.11
C LEU A 18 -4.73 -10.97 7.28
N ALA A 19 -4.80 -11.07 5.94
CA ALA A 19 -4.60 -9.93 5.06
C ALA A 19 -5.65 -8.84 5.31
N ALA A 20 -6.93 -9.20 5.42
CA ALA A 20 -8.01 -8.25 5.74
C ALA A 20 -7.75 -7.56 7.10
N LEU A 21 -7.39 -8.32 8.13
CA LEU A 21 -7.09 -7.77 9.44
C LEU A 21 -5.90 -6.81 9.42
N PHE A 22 -4.81 -7.19 8.75
CA PHE A 22 -3.60 -6.37 8.66
C PHE A 22 -3.78 -5.12 7.80
N ILE A 23 -4.54 -5.21 6.69
CA ILE A 23 -4.94 -4.03 5.91
C ILE A 23 -5.74 -3.07 6.80
N GLY A 24 -6.71 -3.61 7.56
CA GLY A 24 -7.50 -2.82 8.50
C GLY A 24 -6.62 -2.12 9.51
N LEU A 25 -5.75 -2.86 10.21
CA LEU A 25 -4.81 -2.31 11.18
C LEU A 25 -3.91 -1.23 10.57
N ALA A 26 -3.44 -1.44 9.34
CA ALA A 26 -2.62 -0.49 8.63
C ALA A 26 -3.34 0.84 8.37
N LYS A 27 -4.59 0.78 7.92
CA LYS A 27 -5.43 1.96 7.66
C LYS A 27 -5.98 2.60 8.93
N GLY A 28 -6.04 1.85 10.04
CA GLY A 28 -6.28 2.37 11.38
C GLY A 28 -5.09 3.12 11.99
N GLY A 29 -3.92 3.13 11.34
CA GLY A 29 -2.75 3.91 11.74
C GLY A 29 -1.50 3.07 12.05
N ILE A 30 -1.57 1.73 11.94
CA ILE A 30 -0.41 0.83 12.00
C ILE A 30 0.22 0.64 10.61
N SER A 31 0.55 1.76 9.97
CA SER A 31 0.79 1.90 8.53
C SER A 31 1.72 0.87 7.90
N ASN A 32 2.68 0.34 8.65
CA ASN A 32 3.69 -0.60 8.16
C ASN A 32 3.23 -2.07 8.12
N LEU A 33 2.11 -2.43 8.76
CA LEU A 33 1.52 -3.77 8.62
C LEU A 33 0.90 -4.02 7.25
N GLY A 34 0.57 -2.96 6.51
CA GLY A 34 0.04 -3.10 5.15
C GLY A 34 1.08 -3.62 4.16
N MET A 35 2.39 -3.52 4.49
CA MET A 35 3.46 -4.02 3.64
C MET A 35 3.66 -5.53 3.75
N SER A 36 3.23 -6.16 4.85
CA SER A 36 3.36 -7.61 5.06
C SER A 36 2.25 -8.44 4.42
N THR A 37 1.11 -7.84 4.12
CA THR A 37 -0.05 -8.54 3.54
C THR A 37 0.18 -8.97 2.09
N VAL A 38 0.94 -8.17 1.36
CA VAL A 38 1.18 -8.34 -0.07
C VAL A 38 2.05 -9.58 -0.33
N PRO A 39 3.20 -9.78 0.33
CA PRO A 39 3.96 -11.02 0.24
C PRO A 39 3.16 -12.28 0.55
N LEU A 40 2.40 -12.23 1.64
CA LEU A 40 1.63 -13.38 2.14
C LEU A 40 0.59 -13.83 1.11
N ALA A 41 -0.14 -12.88 0.53
CA ALA A 41 -1.11 -13.19 -0.52
C ALA A 41 -0.42 -13.58 -1.83
N ALA A 42 0.67 -12.92 -2.21
CA ALA A 42 1.42 -13.24 -3.43
C ALA A 42 1.97 -14.67 -3.43
N TRP A 43 2.37 -15.20 -2.27
CA TRP A 43 2.82 -16.59 -2.14
C TRP A 43 1.76 -17.61 -2.57
N TYR A 44 0.50 -17.42 -2.14
CA TYR A 44 -0.57 -18.39 -2.36
C TYR A 44 -1.38 -18.14 -3.63
N PHE A 45 -1.43 -16.89 -4.11
CA PHE A 45 -2.30 -16.47 -5.20
C PHE A 45 -1.53 -15.97 -6.42
N GLY A 46 -0.20 -15.78 -6.32
CA GLY A 46 0.63 -15.15 -7.35
C GLY A 46 0.62 -13.62 -7.25
N GLY A 47 1.68 -12.96 -7.73
CA GLY A 47 1.87 -11.51 -7.58
C GLY A 47 0.70 -10.70 -8.13
N LYS A 48 0.46 -10.79 -9.44
CA LYS A 48 -0.63 -10.04 -10.11
C LYS A 48 -2.00 -10.30 -9.50
N PHE A 49 -2.36 -11.57 -9.32
CA PHE A 49 -3.69 -11.94 -8.87
C PHE A 49 -3.95 -11.59 -7.40
N SER A 50 -2.94 -11.70 -6.53
CA SER A 50 -3.03 -11.22 -5.15
C SER A 50 -3.34 -9.72 -5.06
N THR A 51 -2.80 -8.91 -5.99
CA THR A 51 -3.05 -7.47 -5.99
C THR A 51 -4.49 -7.13 -6.30
N GLY A 52 -5.12 -7.87 -7.23
CA GLY A 52 -6.52 -7.73 -7.59
C GLY A 52 -7.45 -8.13 -6.45
N ILE A 53 -7.24 -9.30 -5.85
CA ILE A 53 -8.07 -9.77 -4.71
C ILE A 53 -8.04 -8.77 -3.55
N ILE A 54 -6.86 -8.19 -3.26
CA ILE A 54 -6.69 -7.26 -2.15
C ILE A 54 -7.27 -5.87 -2.44
N LEU A 55 -7.40 -5.47 -3.70
CA LEU A 55 -7.75 -4.10 -4.06
C LEU A 55 -9.12 -3.65 -3.51
N PRO A 56 -10.22 -4.42 -3.61
CA PRO A 56 -11.51 -4.00 -3.04
C PRO A 56 -11.46 -3.83 -1.51
N MET A 57 -10.77 -4.72 -0.79
CA MET A 57 -10.49 -4.55 0.66
C MET A 57 -9.75 -3.24 0.93
N LEU A 58 -8.72 -2.91 0.14
CA LEU A 58 -8.00 -1.64 0.29
C LEU A 58 -8.91 -0.42 0.07
N ILE A 59 -9.80 -0.46 -0.93
CA ILE A 59 -10.74 0.65 -1.20
C ILE A 59 -11.67 0.87 -0.01
N VAL A 60 -12.21 -0.20 0.59
CA VAL A 60 -13.09 -0.09 1.76
C VAL A 60 -12.34 0.45 2.98
N ALA A 61 -11.11 -0.03 3.22
CA ALA A 61 -10.28 0.45 4.31
C ALA A 61 -9.83 1.90 4.12
N ASP A 62 -9.50 2.30 2.88
CA ASP A 62 -9.17 3.66 2.49
C ASP A 62 -10.36 4.60 2.66
N LEU A 63 -11.56 4.17 2.25
CA LEU A 63 -12.79 4.95 2.48
C LEU A 63 -13.00 5.20 3.97
N THR A 64 -12.78 4.18 4.81
CA THR A 64 -12.89 4.31 6.27
C THR A 64 -11.86 5.30 6.82
N ALA A 65 -10.61 5.23 6.33
CA ALA A 65 -9.56 6.17 6.70
C ALA A 65 -9.87 7.60 6.23
N VAL A 66 -10.41 7.78 5.03
CA VAL A 66 -10.85 9.09 4.51
C VAL A 66 -11.93 9.67 5.43
N LEU A 67 -12.97 8.88 5.75
CA LEU A 67 -14.05 9.34 6.64
C LEU A 67 -13.52 9.82 8.00
N TYR A 68 -12.49 9.17 8.52
CA TYR A 68 -11.86 9.51 9.80
C TYR A 68 -10.92 10.72 9.71
N TYR A 69 -10.02 10.77 8.71
CA TYR A 69 -8.95 11.78 8.61
C TYR A 69 -9.23 12.95 7.64
N ARG A 70 -10.42 13.02 7.03
CA ARG A 70 -10.78 13.99 5.95
C ARG A 70 -10.52 15.47 6.23
N LYS A 71 -10.41 15.90 7.49
CA LYS A 71 -10.34 17.33 7.84
C LYS A 71 -8.98 17.97 7.56
N ASN A 72 -7.89 17.19 7.53
CA ASN A 72 -6.52 17.71 7.47
C ASN A 72 -5.85 17.27 6.16
N VAL A 73 -6.32 17.76 5.02
CA VAL A 73 -5.79 17.38 3.70
C VAL A 73 -5.02 18.52 3.09
N GLU A 74 -3.82 18.22 2.62
CA GLU A 74 -2.96 19.18 1.91
C GLU A 74 -3.02 18.91 0.41
N TRP A 75 -4.07 19.44 -0.23
CA TRP A 75 -4.36 19.24 -1.66
C TRP A 75 -3.21 19.60 -2.59
N ARG A 76 -2.36 20.57 -2.19
CA ARG A 76 -1.17 20.97 -2.94
C ARG A 76 -0.20 19.79 -3.17
N TYR A 77 0.04 18.97 -2.15
CA TYR A 77 0.97 17.84 -2.27
C TYR A 77 0.30 16.63 -2.90
N TYR A 78 -1.00 16.42 -2.64
CA TYR A 78 -1.82 15.44 -3.33
C TYR A 78 -1.79 15.65 -4.86
N LEU A 79 -2.10 16.87 -5.33
CA LEU A 79 -2.14 17.20 -6.76
C LEU A 79 -0.76 17.23 -7.41
N LYS A 80 0.31 17.45 -6.64
CA LYS A 80 1.69 17.33 -7.14
C LYS A 80 2.09 15.89 -7.42
N LEU A 81 1.63 14.94 -6.60
CA LEU A 81 2.06 13.55 -6.68
C LEU A 81 1.16 12.71 -7.59
N LEU A 82 -0.17 12.90 -7.50
CA LEU A 82 -1.16 12.04 -8.14
C LEU A 82 -0.99 11.90 -9.66
N PRO A 83 -0.77 12.96 -10.46
CA PRO A 83 -0.67 12.83 -11.92
C PRO A 83 0.46 11.87 -12.33
N TRP A 84 1.61 11.98 -11.66
CA TRP A 84 2.75 11.11 -11.89
C TRP A 84 2.51 9.68 -11.42
N THR A 85 1.71 9.51 -10.37
CA THR A 85 1.24 8.19 -9.95
C THR A 85 0.30 7.55 -10.96
N VAL A 86 -0.58 8.33 -11.60
CA VAL A 86 -1.40 7.82 -12.71
C VAL A 86 -0.51 7.36 -13.86
N VAL A 87 0.50 8.15 -14.25
CA VAL A 87 1.50 7.74 -15.26
C VAL A 87 2.19 6.44 -14.84
N GLY A 88 2.58 6.32 -13.57
CA GLY A 88 3.17 5.10 -13.03
C GLY A 88 2.22 3.90 -13.03
N ILE A 89 0.92 4.07 -12.82
CA ILE A 89 -0.07 2.98 -12.90
C ILE A 89 -0.19 2.48 -14.34
N VAL A 90 -0.29 3.40 -15.31
CA VAL A 90 -0.35 3.04 -16.74
C VAL A 90 0.92 2.30 -17.15
N PHE A 91 2.08 2.86 -16.81
CA PHE A 91 3.37 2.22 -17.10
C PHE A 91 3.54 0.88 -16.37
N GLY A 92 3.10 0.79 -15.12
CA GLY A 92 3.12 -0.43 -14.32
C GLY A 92 2.21 -1.52 -14.85
N THR A 93 1.04 -1.16 -15.41
CA THR A 93 0.12 -2.11 -16.04
C THR A 93 0.80 -2.80 -17.22
N TRP A 94 1.44 -2.00 -18.09
CA TRP A 94 2.21 -2.51 -19.23
C TRP A 94 3.43 -3.32 -18.78
N LEU A 95 4.26 -2.79 -17.88
CA LEU A 95 5.42 -3.50 -17.36
C LEU A 95 5.06 -4.85 -16.74
N GLY A 96 3.90 -4.95 -16.08
CA GLY A 96 3.46 -6.20 -15.46
C GLY A 96 3.32 -7.32 -16.45
N GLU A 97 2.96 -7.04 -17.70
CA GLU A 97 2.84 -8.07 -18.74
C GLU A 97 4.20 -8.57 -19.24
N VAL A 98 5.25 -7.75 -19.13
CA VAL A 98 6.55 -8.01 -19.77
C VAL A 98 7.65 -8.40 -18.77
N VAL A 99 7.53 -7.98 -17.50
CA VAL A 99 8.57 -8.14 -16.47
C VAL A 99 8.21 -9.26 -15.50
N SER A 100 9.19 -10.12 -15.17
CA SER A 100 9.01 -11.14 -14.14
C SER A 100 8.85 -10.54 -12.74
N ASP A 101 8.05 -11.19 -11.91
CA ASP A 101 7.80 -10.77 -10.52
C ASP A 101 9.11 -10.57 -9.72
N GLU A 102 10.14 -11.38 -10.00
CA GLU A 102 11.44 -11.31 -9.33
C GLU A 102 12.26 -10.08 -9.73
N LEU A 103 12.37 -9.79 -11.04
CA LEU A 103 13.08 -8.61 -11.51
C LEU A 103 12.42 -7.33 -10.99
N PHE A 104 11.09 -7.32 -10.94
CA PHE A 104 10.34 -6.22 -10.37
C PHE A 104 10.64 -6.01 -8.87
N LYS A 105 10.51 -7.07 -8.05
CA LYS A 105 10.85 -7.02 -6.62
C LYS A 105 12.26 -6.45 -6.40
N ARG A 106 13.22 -6.85 -7.24
CA ARG A 106 14.62 -6.38 -7.17
C ARG A 106 14.76 -4.89 -7.50
N ILE A 107 14.13 -4.42 -8.58
CA ILE A 107 14.12 -3.00 -8.97
C ILE A 107 13.51 -2.16 -7.84
N MET A 108 12.42 -2.62 -7.23
CA MET A 108 11.77 -1.90 -6.14
C MET A 108 12.58 -1.86 -4.86
N GLY A 109 13.24 -2.97 -4.51
CA GLY A 109 14.19 -3.01 -3.41
C GLY A 109 15.30 -1.97 -3.56
N VAL A 110 15.89 -1.86 -4.77
CA VAL A 110 16.96 -0.88 -5.06
C VAL A 110 16.45 0.55 -4.93
N ILE A 111 15.30 0.86 -5.55
CA ILE A 111 14.77 2.23 -5.55
C ILE A 111 14.32 2.65 -4.14
N PHE A 112 13.71 1.73 -3.39
CA PHE A 112 13.32 1.99 -2.01
C PHE A 112 14.54 2.20 -1.11
N ALA A 113 15.55 1.34 -1.20
CA ALA A 113 16.80 1.49 -0.45
C ALA A 113 17.50 2.82 -0.77
N GLY A 114 17.57 3.20 -2.05
CA GLY A 114 18.13 4.49 -2.47
C GLY A 114 17.34 5.69 -1.92
N SER A 115 16.00 5.62 -1.95
CA SER A 115 15.13 6.69 -1.45
C SER A 115 15.24 6.87 0.07
N VAL A 116 15.26 5.76 0.81
CA VAL A 116 15.47 5.76 2.27
C VAL A 116 16.89 6.25 2.60
N GLY A 117 17.91 5.79 1.88
CA GLY A 117 19.29 6.24 2.05
C GLY A 117 19.44 7.74 1.82
N PHE A 118 18.81 8.28 0.78
CA PHE A 118 18.77 9.72 0.51
C PHE A 118 18.09 10.51 1.63
N MET A 119 16.96 10.01 2.16
CA MET A 119 16.26 10.64 3.27
C MET A 119 17.10 10.65 4.55
N LEU A 120 17.71 9.50 4.90
CA LEU A 120 18.61 9.38 6.06
C LEU A 120 19.85 10.27 5.93
N TYR A 121 20.42 10.39 4.72
CA TYR A 121 21.52 11.30 4.46
C TYR A 121 21.11 12.76 4.72
N ARG A 122 19.91 13.15 4.28
CA ARG A 122 19.39 14.51 4.51
C ARG A 122 19.15 14.79 5.99
N ASP A 123 18.57 13.83 6.72
CA ASP A 123 18.37 13.94 8.17
C ASP A 123 19.71 14.06 8.90
N TYR A 124 20.69 13.22 8.56
CA TYR A 124 22.04 13.27 9.12
C TYR A 124 22.74 14.61 8.84
N ARG A 125 22.53 15.18 7.64
CA ARG A 125 23.09 16.48 7.24
C ARG A 125 22.24 17.68 7.69
N GLY A 126 21.13 17.45 8.40
CA GLY A 126 20.22 18.51 8.87
C GLY A 126 19.57 19.31 7.73
N ILE A 127 19.38 18.72 6.55
CA ILE A 127 18.85 19.42 5.37
C ILE A 127 17.33 19.55 5.49
N THR A 128 16.88 20.69 6.01
CA THR A 128 15.46 21.04 6.20
C THR A 128 14.80 21.65 4.96
N THR A 129 15.51 21.84 3.85
CA THR A 129 14.96 22.48 2.65
C THR A 129 14.00 21.56 1.89
N ILE A 130 12.72 21.89 1.83
CA ILE A 130 11.74 21.08 1.09
C ILE A 130 12.16 20.96 -0.39
N PRO A 131 12.14 19.76 -1.02
CA PRO A 131 12.37 19.64 -2.45
C PRO A 131 11.26 20.38 -3.22
N HIS A 132 11.61 21.44 -3.94
CA HIS A 132 10.64 22.22 -4.75
C HIS A 132 10.60 21.76 -6.21
N GLN A 133 11.56 20.95 -6.63
CA GLN A 133 11.74 20.54 -8.00
C GLN A 133 10.65 19.57 -8.43
N TRP A 134 10.03 19.83 -9.57
CA TRP A 134 8.94 19.02 -10.12
C TRP A 134 9.34 17.56 -10.34
N TRP A 135 10.60 17.30 -10.71
CA TRP A 135 11.11 15.96 -10.99
C TRP A 135 11.09 15.06 -9.76
N PHE A 136 11.20 15.61 -8.55
CA PHE A 136 11.14 14.80 -7.32
C PHE A 136 9.74 14.22 -7.13
N ALA A 137 8.70 15.04 -7.33
CA ALA A 137 7.32 14.57 -7.34
C ALA A 137 7.06 13.58 -8.49
N ALA A 138 7.68 13.80 -9.66
CA ALA A 138 7.56 12.90 -10.79
C ALA A 138 8.13 11.51 -10.52
N ILE A 139 9.37 11.44 -10.02
CA ILE A 139 10.02 10.17 -9.67
C ILE A 139 9.21 9.46 -8.59
N MET A 140 8.90 10.13 -7.47
CA MET A 140 8.15 9.50 -6.37
C MET A 140 6.74 9.06 -6.80
N GLY A 141 6.09 9.86 -7.64
CA GLY A 141 4.77 9.54 -8.16
C GLY A 141 4.79 8.33 -9.07
N ILE A 142 5.68 8.29 -10.07
CA ILE A 142 5.84 7.15 -10.98
C ILE A 142 6.16 5.88 -10.19
N LEU A 143 7.07 5.97 -9.22
CA LEU A 143 7.42 4.85 -8.34
C LEU A 143 6.22 4.37 -7.53
N ALA A 144 5.45 5.29 -6.94
CA ALA A 144 4.21 4.93 -6.25
C ALA A 144 3.23 4.23 -7.20
N GLY A 145 3.07 4.72 -8.43
CA GLY A 145 2.16 4.14 -9.42
C GLY A 145 2.57 2.74 -9.87
N VAL A 146 3.85 2.55 -10.13
CA VAL A 146 4.42 1.25 -10.52
C VAL A 146 4.33 0.26 -9.36
N THR A 147 4.80 0.63 -8.16
CA THR A 147 4.73 -0.23 -6.96
C THR A 147 3.30 -0.61 -6.55
N THR A 148 2.33 0.29 -6.68
CA THR A 148 0.93 -0.02 -6.34
C THR A 148 0.29 -0.99 -7.32
N MET A 149 0.68 -0.93 -8.59
CA MET A 149 0.10 -1.81 -9.61
C MET A 149 0.50 -3.27 -9.38
N PHE A 150 1.78 -3.53 -9.09
CA PHE A 150 2.31 -4.87 -8.91
C PHE A 150 2.14 -5.46 -7.52
N GLY A 151 2.02 -4.62 -6.50
CA GLY A 151 2.05 -5.10 -5.12
C GLY A 151 1.21 -4.29 -4.15
N ASN A 152 0.40 -3.32 -4.55
CA ASN A 152 -0.22 -2.41 -3.57
C ASN A 152 0.83 -1.69 -2.66
N LEU A 153 2.08 -1.55 -3.11
CA LEU A 153 3.22 -1.09 -2.30
C LEU A 153 3.54 0.42 -2.44
N ALA A 154 2.59 1.25 -2.90
CA ALA A 154 2.80 2.70 -3.03
C ALA A 154 3.23 3.38 -1.72
N GLY A 155 2.87 2.79 -0.57
CA GLY A 155 3.20 3.24 0.78
C GLY A 155 4.61 3.76 0.94
N ALA A 156 5.59 3.00 0.45
CA ALA A 156 7.00 3.33 0.51
C ALA A 156 7.33 4.69 -0.14
N ALA A 157 7.04 4.84 -1.43
CA ALA A 157 7.36 6.04 -2.21
C ALA A 157 6.56 7.26 -1.74
N THR A 158 5.27 7.09 -1.43
CA THR A 158 4.43 8.19 -0.93
C THR A 158 4.88 8.66 0.45
N THR A 159 5.33 7.75 1.33
CA THR A 159 5.84 8.10 2.65
C THR A 159 7.10 8.94 2.52
N VAL A 160 8.05 8.51 1.68
CA VAL A 160 9.28 9.29 1.42
C VAL A 160 8.93 10.67 0.88
N PHE A 161 8.01 10.77 -0.08
CA PHE A 161 7.57 12.05 -0.63
C PHE A 161 6.98 12.97 0.45
N PHE A 162 5.99 12.51 1.22
CA PHE A 162 5.33 13.34 2.21
C PHE A 162 6.23 13.72 3.40
N LEU A 163 7.16 12.83 3.80
CA LEU A 163 8.19 13.14 4.80
C LEU A 163 9.16 14.20 4.27
N ALA A 164 9.60 14.09 3.02
CA ALA A 164 10.44 15.11 2.40
C ALA A 164 9.73 16.48 2.26
N MET A 165 8.40 16.48 2.17
CA MET A 165 7.57 17.69 2.21
C MET A 165 7.28 18.20 3.63
N GLN A 166 7.80 17.53 4.67
CA GLN A 166 7.66 17.90 6.09
C GLN A 166 6.21 18.10 6.54
N LEU A 167 5.31 17.27 6.03
CA LEU A 167 3.90 17.33 6.40
C LEU A 167 3.71 17.00 7.89
N PRO A 168 2.97 17.83 8.66
CA PRO A 168 2.56 17.47 10.01
C PRO A 168 1.80 16.15 10.01
N LYS A 169 1.90 15.35 11.08
CA LYS A 169 1.30 14.00 11.19
C LYS A 169 -0.17 13.95 10.74
N GLN A 170 -0.98 14.93 11.16
CA GLN A 170 -2.40 14.98 10.81
C GLN A 170 -2.62 15.25 9.33
N SER A 171 -1.87 16.22 8.77
CA SER A 171 -1.87 16.52 7.34
C SER A 171 -1.39 15.34 6.49
N TYR A 172 -0.38 14.61 6.97
CA TYR A 172 0.10 13.37 6.36
C TYR A 172 -1.01 12.32 6.30
N LEU A 173 -1.66 12.02 7.42
CA LEU A 173 -2.69 10.97 7.49
C LEU A 173 -3.89 11.31 6.60
N GLY A 174 -4.38 12.55 6.63
CA GLY A 174 -5.50 12.99 5.78
C GLY A 174 -5.15 12.97 4.29
N THR A 175 -3.98 13.51 3.92
CA THR A 175 -3.51 13.53 2.52
C THR A 175 -3.28 12.12 1.99
N ALA A 176 -2.65 11.24 2.79
CA ALA A 176 -2.40 9.86 2.41
C ALA A 176 -3.71 9.06 2.25
N ALA A 177 -4.70 9.26 3.14
CA ALA A 177 -5.99 8.59 3.04
C ALA A 177 -6.69 8.88 1.70
N TRP A 178 -6.81 10.16 1.33
CA TRP A 178 -7.36 10.55 0.03
C TRP A 178 -6.51 10.05 -1.13
N PHE A 179 -5.19 10.16 -1.01
CA PHE A 179 -4.27 9.71 -2.05
C PHE A 179 -4.42 8.22 -2.36
N PHE A 180 -4.39 7.35 -1.34
CA PHE A 180 -4.54 5.91 -1.55
C PHE A 180 -5.93 5.53 -2.03
N PHE A 181 -6.97 6.16 -1.49
CA PHE A 181 -8.34 5.95 -1.97
C PHE A 181 -8.46 6.24 -3.47
N SER A 182 -8.00 7.43 -3.91
CA SER A 182 -8.04 7.83 -5.31
C SER A 182 -7.17 6.95 -6.20
N VAL A 183 -5.95 6.62 -5.76
CA VAL A 183 -5.03 5.73 -6.50
C VAL A 183 -5.63 4.34 -6.67
N ASN A 184 -6.26 3.78 -5.64
CA ASN A 184 -6.86 2.45 -5.70
C ASN A 184 -8.12 2.43 -6.57
N LEU A 185 -8.92 3.50 -6.55
CA LEU A 185 -10.03 3.68 -7.51
C LEU A 185 -9.53 3.77 -8.95
N ILE A 186 -8.51 4.60 -9.21
CA ILE A 186 -7.91 4.75 -10.55
C ILE A 186 -7.33 3.43 -11.06
N LYS A 187 -6.73 2.64 -10.17
CA LYS A 187 -6.16 1.32 -10.51
C LYS A 187 -7.23 0.26 -10.82
N THR A 188 -8.41 0.37 -10.23
CA THR A 188 -9.49 -0.62 -10.35
C THR A 188 -9.82 -1.02 -11.79
N PRO A 189 -10.05 -0.09 -12.76
CA PRO A 189 -10.28 -0.46 -14.15
C PRO A 189 -9.11 -1.23 -14.78
N PHE A 190 -7.86 -0.95 -14.41
CA PHE A 190 -6.70 -1.68 -14.93
C PHE A 190 -6.67 -3.14 -14.44
N GLN A 191 -7.03 -3.36 -13.17
CA GLN A 191 -7.12 -4.70 -12.59
C GLN A 191 -8.30 -5.51 -13.16
N ILE A 192 -9.42 -4.86 -13.46
CA ILE A 192 -10.60 -5.51 -14.07
C ILE A 192 -10.37 -5.81 -15.55
N PHE A 193 -10.00 -4.80 -16.34
CA PHE A 193 -10.04 -4.89 -17.80
C PHE A 193 -8.74 -5.36 -18.45
N PHE A 194 -7.57 -5.08 -17.85
CA PHE A 194 -6.28 -5.46 -18.44
C PHE A 194 -5.73 -6.73 -17.78
N TRP A 195 -5.74 -6.81 -16.45
CA TRP A 195 -5.19 -7.98 -15.76
C TRP A 195 -6.23 -9.06 -15.44
N GLY A 196 -7.53 -8.75 -15.49
CA GLY A 196 -8.62 -9.72 -15.24
C GLY A 196 -8.57 -10.35 -13.84
N THR A 197 -8.00 -9.66 -12.85
CA THR A 197 -7.72 -10.21 -11.51
C THR A 197 -8.89 -10.02 -10.53
N ILE A 198 -9.84 -9.15 -10.87
CA ILE A 198 -11.06 -8.91 -10.08
C ILE A 198 -12.25 -9.53 -10.80
N SER A 199 -12.79 -10.58 -10.20
CA SER A 199 -13.99 -11.29 -10.65
C SER A 199 -15.12 -11.22 -9.60
N TRP A 200 -16.33 -11.63 -9.98
CA TRP A 200 -17.46 -11.74 -9.04
C TRP A 200 -17.15 -12.60 -7.81
N ASP A 201 -16.38 -13.68 -7.95
CA ASP A 201 -16.02 -14.53 -6.81
C ASP A 201 -15.02 -13.85 -5.88
N THR A 202 -14.05 -13.10 -6.42
CA THR A 202 -13.15 -12.28 -5.59
C THR A 202 -13.94 -11.19 -4.85
N LEU A 203 -14.95 -10.59 -5.46
CA LEU A 203 -15.81 -9.60 -4.81
C LEU A 203 -16.65 -10.21 -3.67
N LYS A 204 -17.18 -11.42 -3.83
CA LYS A 204 -17.88 -12.14 -2.75
C LYS A 204 -16.96 -12.40 -1.55
N ILE A 205 -15.73 -12.84 -1.82
CA ILE A 205 -14.71 -13.05 -0.77
C ILE A 205 -14.44 -11.72 -0.04
N ASN A 206 -14.20 -10.65 -0.80
CA ASN A 206 -13.99 -9.32 -0.22
C ASN A 206 -15.16 -8.91 0.67
N PHE A 207 -16.40 -9.10 0.21
CA PHE A 207 -17.61 -8.78 0.99
C PHE A 207 -17.67 -9.53 2.32
N LEU A 208 -17.37 -10.83 2.33
CA LEU A 208 -17.32 -11.65 3.55
C LEU A 208 -16.24 -11.18 4.53
N LEU A 209 -15.15 -10.59 4.02
CA LEU A 209 -14.03 -10.11 4.83
C LEU A 209 -14.20 -8.67 5.34
N VAL A 210 -15.20 -7.92 4.85
CA VAL A 210 -15.46 -6.53 5.30
C VAL A 210 -15.60 -6.41 6.82
N PRO A 211 -16.34 -7.28 7.54
CA PRO A 211 -16.44 -7.17 9.00
C PRO A 211 -15.09 -7.28 9.71
N ILE A 212 -14.23 -8.20 9.26
CA ILE A 212 -12.89 -8.42 9.82
C ILE A 212 -11.99 -7.22 9.50
N LEU A 213 -12.07 -6.70 8.27
CA LEU A 213 -11.36 -5.51 7.83
C LEU A 213 -11.71 -4.30 8.70
N LEU A 214 -13.00 -4.01 8.87
CA LEU A 214 -13.49 -2.88 9.68
C LEU A 214 -13.12 -3.04 11.16
N PHE A 215 -13.19 -4.26 11.69
CA PHE A 215 -12.68 -4.57 13.03
C PHE A 215 -11.17 -4.25 13.12
N GLY A 216 -10.38 -4.64 12.12
CA GLY A 216 -8.96 -4.29 12.04
C GLY A 216 -8.70 -2.79 12.03
N VAL A 217 -9.49 -2.01 11.28
CA VAL A 217 -9.39 -0.53 11.27
C VAL A 217 -9.68 0.04 12.66
N ALA A 218 -10.79 -0.35 13.27
CA ALA A 218 -11.17 0.12 14.60
C ALA A 218 -10.11 -0.24 15.66
N MET A 219 -9.62 -1.49 15.62
CA MET A 219 -8.54 -1.96 16.48
C MET A 219 -7.25 -1.18 16.24
N GLY A 220 -6.88 -0.90 14.99
CA GLY A 220 -5.71 -0.09 14.65
C GLY A 220 -5.78 1.32 15.25
N ILE A 221 -6.92 2.00 15.10
CA ILE A 221 -7.13 3.34 15.68
C ILE A 221 -7.00 3.29 17.20
N TRP A 222 -7.65 2.32 17.83
CA TRP A 222 -7.61 2.13 19.28
C TRP A 222 -6.20 1.84 19.81
N LEU A 223 -5.44 0.99 19.11
CA LEU A 223 -4.08 0.61 19.47
C LEU A 223 -3.10 1.78 19.37
N VAL A 224 -3.19 2.56 18.29
CA VAL A 224 -2.33 3.74 18.06
C VAL A 224 -2.51 4.79 19.15
N GLN A 225 -3.69 4.86 19.77
CA GLN A 225 -3.96 5.78 20.88
C GLN A 225 -3.46 5.27 22.25
N ARG A 226 -3.18 3.97 22.39
CA ARG A 226 -2.83 3.34 23.68
C ARG A 226 -1.38 2.88 23.80
N PHE A 227 -0.72 2.50 22.71
CA PHE A 227 0.67 2.05 22.76
C PHE A 227 1.67 3.20 22.66
N SER A 228 2.76 3.11 23.43
CA SER A 228 3.91 4.00 23.24
C SER A 228 4.58 3.70 21.89
N ASP A 229 5.07 4.75 21.22
CA ASP A 229 5.72 4.67 19.90
C ASP A 229 6.83 3.60 19.83
N ARG A 230 7.46 3.29 20.97
CA ARG A 230 8.58 2.33 21.09
C ARG A 230 8.15 0.86 20.96
N ILE A 231 7.04 0.46 21.59
CA ILE A 231 6.52 -0.93 21.52
C ILE A 231 5.93 -1.17 20.12
N PHE A 232 5.20 -0.17 19.64
CA PHE A 232 4.60 -0.16 18.33
C PHE A 232 5.62 -0.35 17.20
N ARG A 233 6.74 0.40 17.26
CA ARG A 233 7.85 0.28 16.31
C ARG A 233 8.48 -1.12 16.33
N LYS A 234 8.63 -1.75 17.50
CA LYS A 234 9.22 -3.10 17.61
C LYS A 234 8.32 -4.19 17.02
N MET A 235 7.01 -4.18 17.30
CA MET A 235 6.05 -5.14 16.72
C MET A 235 6.02 -5.05 15.19
N THR A 236 6.00 -3.81 14.70
CA THR A 236 6.02 -3.52 13.26
C THR A 236 7.25 -4.12 12.58
N ILE A 237 8.44 -3.84 13.12
CA ILE A 237 9.70 -4.35 12.56
C ILE A 237 9.71 -5.88 12.53
N TRP A 238 9.23 -6.54 13.59
CA TRP A 238 9.12 -8.00 13.64
C TRP A 238 8.21 -8.55 12.55
N LEU A 239 7.02 -7.97 12.34
CA LEU A 239 6.09 -8.40 11.30
C LEU A 239 6.62 -8.15 9.88
N CYS A 240 7.34 -7.04 9.67
CA CYS A 240 8.06 -6.78 8.43
C CYS A 240 9.17 -7.81 8.18
N LEU A 241 9.96 -8.18 9.20
CA LEU A 241 11.02 -9.18 9.07
C LEU A 241 10.45 -10.56 8.71
N VAL A 242 9.36 -10.97 9.35
CA VAL A 242 8.65 -12.22 9.00
C VAL A 242 8.17 -12.17 7.56
N ALA A 243 7.54 -11.08 7.14
CA ALA A 243 7.07 -10.93 5.76
C ALA A 243 8.20 -10.86 4.73
N MET A 244 9.35 -10.28 5.10
CA MET A 244 10.53 -10.21 4.26
C MET A 244 11.18 -11.60 4.08
N VAL A 245 11.30 -12.39 5.15
CA VAL A 245 11.76 -13.78 5.05
C VAL A 245 10.84 -14.59 4.13
N LEU A 246 9.52 -14.39 4.26
CA LEU A 246 8.53 -15.01 3.37
C LEU A 246 8.53 -14.43 1.94
N LEU A 247 9.18 -13.31 1.66
CA LEU A 247 9.32 -12.77 0.29
C LEU A 247 10.48 -13.41 -0.48
N PHE A 248 11.51 -13.86 0.24
CA PHE A 248 12.78 -14.36 -0.30
C PHE A 248 12.92 -15.88 -0.27
N LEU A 249 12.01 -16.56 0.44
CA LEU A 249 11.76 -18.01 0.29
C LEU A 249 10.78 -18.24 -0.87
#